data_AF-A0A662CGK1-F1
#
_entry.id   AF-A0A662CGK1-F1
#
_cell.length_a   1.000
_cell.length_b   1.000
_cell.length_c   1.000
_cell.angle_alpha   90.00
_cell.angle_beta   90.00
_cell.angle_gamma   90.00
#
_symmetry.space_group_name_H-M   'P 1'
#
loop_
_entity.id
_entity.type
_entity.pdbx_description
1 polymer ?
#
loop_
_entity_poly.entity_id
_entity_poly.type
_entity_poly.pdbx_seq_one_letter_code
_entity_poly.pdbx_strand_id
1 'polypeptide(L)'
;MKYSEFREAVELLGVPPGTSLEGVKEVYRRRVKEGNYRDLAELNRAYRLVVEFCSHYPFGFSKEEFYKAFPEEAVRDGFYNHPLW
;
A
#
# COMPACT_ATOMS: atom_id res chain seq x y z
N MET A 1 -7.85 6.82 15.31
CA MET A 1 -8.54 6.74 14.00
C MET A 1 -9.79 5.89 14.14
N LYS A 2 -10.96 6.35 13.64
CA LYS A 2 -12.15 5.47 13.54
C LYS A 2 -12.15 4.73 12.21
N TYR A 3 -12.65 3.49 12.20
CA TYR A 3 -12.71 2.67 10.98
C TYR A 3 -13.55 3.31 9.86
N SER A 4 -14.63 4.02 10.22
CA SER A 4 -15.45 4.76 9.25
C SER A 4 -14.66 5.84 8.51
N GLU A 5 -13.86 6.63 9.23
CA GLU A 5 -13.03 7.69 8.65
C GLU A 5 -11.95 7.14 7.73
N PHE A 6 -11.36 6.00 8.11
CA PHE A 6 -10.38 5.31 7.26
C PHE A 6 -11.02 4.80 5.97
N ARG A 7 -12.19 4.14 6.05
CA ARG A 7 -12.89 3.63 4.87
C ARG A 7 -13.26 4.74 3.90
N GLU A 8 -13.81 5.84 4.41
CA GLU A 8 -14.12 7.04 3.61
C GLU A 8 -12.86 7.60 2.94
N ALA A 9 -11.73 7.67 3.66
CA ALA A 9 -10.46 8.12 3.10
C ALA A 9 -9.96 7.22 1.96
N VAL A 10 -10.08 5.89 2.09
CA VAL A 10 -9.69 4.93 1.05
C VAL A 10 -10.57 5.07 -0.19
N GLU A 11 -11.89 5.19 0.00
CA GLU A 11 -12.85 5.39 -1.09
C GLU A 11 -12.59 6.73 -1.82
N LEU A 12 -12.28 7.80 -1.09
CA LEU A 12 -11.98 9.12 -1.65
C LEU A 12 -10.67 9.13 -2.45
N LEU A 13 -9.63 8.47 -1.94
CA LEU A 13 -8.38 8.29 -2.67
C LEU A 13 -8.49 7.32 -3.84
N GLY A 14 -9.51 6.46 -3.86
CA GLY A 14 -9.69 5.42 -4.87
C GLY A 14 -8.52 4.44 -4.96
N VAL A 15 -7.92 4.09 -3.83
CA VAL A 15 -6.80 3.13 -3.80
C VAL A 15 -7.36 1.72 -3.99
N PRO A 16 -6.86 0.91 -4.94
CA PRO A 16 -7.28 -0.47 -5.08
C PRO A 16 -6.86 -1.34 -3.87
N PRO A 17 -7.57 -2.44 -3.59
CA PRO A 17 -7.17 -3.37 -2.53
C PRO A 17 -5.82 -4.02 -2.87
N GLY A 18 -5.01 -4.30 -1.84
CA GLY A 18 -3.68 -4.91 -2.01
C GLY A 18 -2.58 -3.95 -2.45
N THR A 19 -2.83 -2.64 -2.44
CA THR A 19 -1.83 -1.64 -2.83
C THR A 19 -0.82 -1.40 -1.72
N SER A 20 0.46 -1.31 -2.06
CA SER A 20 1.52 -0.94 -1.13
C SER A 20 1.45 0.54 -0.76
N LEU A 21 2.15 0.94 0.31
CA LEU A 21 2.30 2.34 0.69
C LEU A 21 2.82 3.21 -0.47
N GLU A 22 3.73 2.68 -1.27
CA GLU A 22 4.28 3.39 -2.43
C GLU A 22 3.23 3.59 -3.52
N GLY A 23 2.36 2.59 -3.73
CA GLY A 23 1.21 2.73 -4.63
C GLY A 23 0.20 3.77 -4.15
N VAL A 24 -0.06 3.87 -2.84
CA VAL A 24 -0.90 4.93 -2.26
C VAL A 24 -0.33 6.32 -2.58
N LYS A 25 0.97 6.52 -2.38
CA LYS A 25 1.65 7.79 -2.71
C LYS A 25 1.57 8.13 -4.20
N GLU A 26 1.71 7.13 -5.06
CA GLU A 26 1.62 7.31 -6.51
C GLU A 26 0.22 7.75 -6.95
N VAL A 27 -0.82 7.09 -6.43
CA VAL A 27 -2.22 7.46 -6.70
C VAL A 27 -2.50 8.89 -6.25
N TYR A 28 -2.05 9.26 -5.04
CA TYR A 28 -2.19 10.63 -4.53
C TYR A 28 -1.46 11.65 -5.42
N ARG A 29 -0.18 11.42 -5.76
CA ARG A 29 0.61 12.32 -6.63
C ARG A 29 -0.06 12.51 -7.99
N ARG A 30 -0.56 11.42 -8.58
CA ARG A 30 -1.28 11.46 -9.85
C ARG A 30 -2.53 12.32 -9.76
N ARG A 31 -3.37 12.09 -8.74
CA ARG A 31 -4.60 12.87 -8.52
C ARG A 31 -4.33 14.37 -8.33
N VAL A 32 -3.30 14.71 -7.55
CA VAL A 32 -2.89 16.11 -7.35
C VAL A 32 -2.43 16.73 -8.67
N LYS A 33 -1.65 16.00 -9.47
CA LYS A 33 -1.15 16.47 -10.77
C LYS A 33 -2.25 16.66 -11.81
N GLU A 34 -3.24 15.76 -11.82
CA GLU A 34 -4.39 15.84 -12.72
C GLU A 34 -5.39 16.94 -12.34
N GLY A 35 -5.28 17.51 -11.13
CA GLY A 35 -6.22 18.52 -10.65
C GLY A 35 -7.64 17.97 -10.43
N ASN A 36 -7.82 16.65 -10.44
CA ASN A 36 -9.11 15.98 -10.40
C ASN A 36 -9.56 15.75 -8.95
N TYR A 37 -9.78 16.85 -8.24
CA TYR A 37 -10.27 16.87 -6.87
C TYR A 37 -11.23 18.05 -6.67
N ARG A 38 -12.32 17.83 -5.93
CA ARG A 38 -13.24 18.91 -5.55
C ARG A 38 -12.64 19.81 -4.49
N ASP A 39 -11.94 19.20 -3.53
CA ASP A 39 -11.28 19.89 -2.43
C ASP A 39 -9.91 19.23 -2.18
N LEU A 40 -8.85 20.04 -2.29
CA LEU A 40 -7.49 19.60 -2.03
C LEU A 40 -7.26 19.30 -0.55
N ALA A 41 -7.93 20.03 0.35
CA ALA A 41 -7.81 19.82 1.80
C ALA A 41 -8.38 18.45 2.19
N GLU A 42 -9.51 18.06 1.59
CA GLU A 42 -10.13 16.76 1.80
C GLU A 42 -9.24 15.62 1.28
N LEU A 43 -8.68 15.77 0.08
CA LEU A 43 -7.72 14.82 -0.48
C LEU A 43 -6.47 14.66 0.41
N ASN A 44 -5.93 15.77 0.90
CA ASN A 44 -4.77 15.77 1.81
C ASN A 44 -5.08 15.08 3.13
N ARG A 45 -6.29 15.29 3.68
CA ARG A 45 -6.74 14.64 4.92
C ARG A 45 -6.88 13.13 4.72
N ALA A 46 -7.50 12.71 3.63
CA ALA A 46 -7.63 11.30 3.29
C ALA A 46 -6.24 10.63 3.14
N TYR A 47 -5.31 11.30 2.44
CA TYR A 47 -3.94 10.81 2.28
C TYR A 47 -3.21 10.63 3.61
N ARG A 48 -3.32 11.61 4.51
CA ARG A 48 -2.72 11.51 5.86
C ARG A 48 -3.29 10.33 6.64
N LEU A 49 -4.60 10.12 6.62
CA LEU A 49 -5.24 9.00 7.33
C LEU A 49 -4.76 7.64 6.79
N VAL A 50 -4.69 7.47 5.47
CA VAL A 50 -4.24 6.19 4.89
C VAL A 50 -2.76 5.94 5.23
N VAL A 51 -1.90 6.96 5.14
CA VAL A 51 -0.48 6.82 5.48
C VAL A 51 -0.28 6.56 6.98
N GLU A 52 -1.04 7.23 7.84
CA GLU A 52 -1.02 7.01 9.30
C GLU A 52 -1.41 5.56 9.62
N PHE A 53 -2.47 5.03 9.01
CA PHE A 53 -2.85 3.64 9.16
C PHE A 53 -1.72 2.69 8.74
N CYS A 54 -1.13 2.91 7.56
CA CYS A 54 -0.01 2.10 7.07
C CYS A 54 1.21 2.18 8.00
N SER A 55 1.45 3.33 8.64
CA SER A 55 2.58 3.50 9.57
C SER A 55 2.41 2.75 10.89
N HIS A 56 1.17 2.48 11.30
CA HIS A 56 0.85 1.69 12.48
C HIS A 56 0.83 0.19 12.22
N TYR A 57 0.96 -0.25 10.96
CA TYR A 57 0.97 -1.67 10.64
C TYR A 57 2.28 -2.30 11.14
N PRO A 58 2.24 -3.25 12.10
CA PRO A 58 3.44 -3.86 12.62
C PRO A 58 4.12 -4.69 11.54
N PHE A 59 5.41 -4.45 11.32
CA PHE A 59 6.23 -5.27 10.44
C PHE A 59 6.74 -6.49 11.21
N GLY A 60 6.53 -7.69 10.68
CA GLY A 60 7.33 -8.84 11.02
C GLY A 60 8.50 -8.97 10.05
N PHE A 61 9.54 -9.69 10.49
CA PHE A 61 10.72 -10.00 9.70
C PHE A 61 10.84 -11.51 9.46
N SER A 62 9.71 -12.22 9.48
CA SER A 62 9.68 -13.65 9.19
C SER A 62 9.94 -13.90 7.71
N LYS A 63 10.52 -15.07 7.40
CA LYS A 63 10.79 -15.51 6.02
C LYS A 63 9.49 -15.57 5.20
N GLU A 64 8.37 -15.90 5.84
CA GLU A 64 7.04 -15.94 5.23
C GLU A 64 6.53 -14.54 4.84
N GLU A 65 6.69 -13.54 5.71
CA GLU A 65 6.32 -12.16 5.39
C GLU A 65 7.21 -11.55 4.32
N PHE A 66 8.52 -11.86 4.36
CA PHE A 66 9.45 -11.47 3.32
C PHE A 66 9.02 -12.01 1.95
N TYR A 67 8.61 -13.28 1.85
CA TYR A 67 8.14 -13.86 0.60
C TYR A 67 6.75 -13.39 0.16
N LYS A 68 5.88 -12.99 1.09
CA LYS A 68 4.63 -12.30 0.73
C LYS A 68 4.89 -10.92 0.12
N ALA A 69 5.88 -10.20 0.64
CA ALA A 69 6.28 -8.89 0.11
C ALA A 69 7.10 -8.99 -1.19
N PHE A 70 7.96 -10.01 -1.31
CA PHE A 70 8.87 -10.25 -2.43
C PHE A 70 8.70 -11.67 -2.98
N PRO A 71 7.63 -11.94 -3.75
CA PRO A 71 7.36 -13.28 -4.27
C PRO A 71 8.46 -13.81 -5.21
N GLU A 72 9.19 -12.93 -5.90
CA GLU A 72 10.27 -13.34 -6.81
C GLU A 72 11.44 -14.02 -6.08
N GLU A 73 11.73 -13.60 -4.85
CA GLU A 73 12.74 -14.23 -4.00
C GLU A 73 12.33 -15.63 -3.54
N ALA A 74 11.03 -15.85 -3.32
CA ALA A 74 10.50 -17.17 -2.98
C ALA A 74 10.71 -18.18 -4.12
N VAL A 75 10.50 -17.74 -5.36
CA VAL A 75 10.78 -18.55 -6.56
C VAL A 75 12.27 -18.86 -6.64
N ARG A 76 13.15 -17.87 -6.46
CA ARG A 76 14.60 -18.07 -6.51
C ARG A 76 15.09 -19.10 -5.47
N ASP A 77 14.56 -19.04 -4.24
CA ASP A 77 14.94 -19.95 -3.14
C ASP A 77 14.40 -21.38 -3.38
N GLY A 78 13.21 -21.52 -3.99
CA GLY A 78 12.65 -22.81 -4.39
C GLY A 78 13.42 -23.48 -5.54
N PHE A 79 13.91 -22.70 -6.51
CA PHE A 79 14.76 -23.19 -7.60
C PHE A 79 16.18 -23.54 -7.13
N TYR A 80 16.72 -22.87 -6.10
CA TYR A 80 18.04 -23.22 -5.55
C TYR A 80 18.04 -24.55 -4.77
N ASN A 81 16.91 -24.94 -4.17
CA ASN A 81 16.78 -26.20 -3.41
C ASN A 81 16.35 -27.40 -4.26
N HIS A 82 15.98 -27.19 -5.52
CA HIS A 82 15.78 -28.27 -6.49
C HIS A 82 16.84 -28.15 -7.60
N PRO A 83 17.96 -28.87 -7.49
CA PRO A 83 18.84 -29.03 -8.63
C PRO A 83 18.01 -29.70 -9.73
N LEU A 84 17.80 -29.01 -10.85
CA LEU A 84 17.32 -29.62 -12.10
C LEU A 84 18.48 -30.42 -12.71
N TRP A 85 18.87 -31.50 -12.05
CA TRP A 85 19.78 -32.56 -12.51
C TRP A 85 19.88 -33.65 -11.45
#